data_AF-A0A1Q5DAK9-F1
#
_entry.id   AF-A0A1Q5DAK9-F1
#
_cell.length_a   1.000
_cell.length_b   1.000
_cell.length_c   1.000
_cell.angle_alpha   90.00
_cell.angle_beta   90.00
_cell.angle_gamma   90.00
#
_symmetry.space_group_name_H-M   'P 1'
#
loop_
_entity.id
_entity.type
_entity.pdbx_description
1 polymer ?
#
loop_
_entity_poly.entity_id
_entity_poly.type
_entity_poly.pdbx_seq_one_letter_code
_entity_poly.pdbx_strand_id
1 'polypeptide(L)'
;MDNPARSSLTGPHAHFAERSGRILRYRPDVTPWLALPDHPDAQDWVDVATLAGPGASVTLTAFREPPPADWEIVFHAEGVQMVDRAVDAAPDPEAVLLGPADVPEMLDLVERTRPGPFLPRTVELGTYLGIRRDGVLVAMAGERLHPAGWTEISAVCTDESVRGQGLASRLIRAVAHGIRERGETPFLHAAASNTGAIRLYESLGFTLRRRTAFLSAIVPADAVTRTRARTPDQGAGSLEQVGR
;
A
#
# COMPACT_ATOMS: atom_id res chain seq x y z
N MET A 1 -11.77 -2.41 -6.67
CA MET A 1 -11.22 -3.39 -5.69
C MET A 1 -10.13 -4.31 -6.22
N ASP A 2 -10.04 -4.59 -7.53
CA ASP A 2 -8.96 -5.44 -8.05
C ASP A 2 -7.59 -4.77 -8.10
N ASN A 3 -7.57 -3.45 -8.24
CA ASN A 3 -6.38 -2.63 -8.18
C ASN A 3 -6.60 -1.51 -7.15
N PRO A 4 -6.56 -1.84 -5.84
CA PRO A 4 -6.98 -0.93 -4.78
C PRO A 4 -6.04 0.28 -4.65
N ALA A 5 -4.73 0.11 -4.82
CA ALA A 5 -3.78 1.22 -4.82
C ALA A 5 -4.08 2.23 -5.94
N ARG A 6 -4.28 1.74 -7.18
CA ARG A 6 -4.66 2.62 -8.31
C ARG A 6 -5.98 3.32 -8.04
N SER A 7 -7.01 2.57 -7.63
CA SER A 7 -8.35 3.10 -7.37
C SER A 7 -8.35 4.19 -6.29
N SER A 8 -7.49 4.03 -5.27
CA SER A 8 -7.30 5.03 -4.22
C SER A 8 -6.64 6.29 -4.79
N LEU A 9 -5.52 6.14 -5.51
CA LEU A 9 -4.75 7.26 -6.09
C LEU A 9 -5.45 7.99 -7.25
N THR A 10 -6.46 7.37 -7.86
CA THR A 10 -7.36 8.02 -8.82
C THR A 10 -8.64 8.57 -8.17
N GLY A 11 -8.84 8.32 -6.88
CA GLY A 11 -10.06 8.65 -6.15
C GLY A 11 -9.74 9.41 -4.86
N PRO A 12 -10.21 8.96 -3.68
CA PRO A 12 -10.03 9.67 -2.41
C PRO A 12 -8.59 10.09 -2.09
N HIS A 13 -7.59 9.31 -2.51
CA HIS A 13 -6.17 9.56 -2.24
C HIS A 13 -5.46 10.29 -3.38
N ALA A 14 -6.18 10.93 -4.31
CA ALA A 14 -5.58 11.64 -5.45
C ALA A 14 -4.57 12.73 -5.03
N HIS A 15 -4.74 13.33 -3.84
CA HIS A 15 -3.84 14.35 -3.30
C HIS A 15 -2.47 13.79 -2.82
N PHE A 16 -2.36 12.47 -2.63
CA PHE A 16 -1.09 11.78 -2.37
C PHE A 16 -0.37 11.30 -3.63
N ALA A 17 -1.00 11.42 -4.80
CA ALA A 17 -0.51 10.81 -6.03
C ALA A 17 0.62 11.62 -6.67
N GLU A 18 1.75 10.96 -6.92
CA GLU A 18 2.73 11.37 -7.92
C GLU A 18 2.54 10.53 -9.19
N ARG A 19 2.82 11.13 -10.36
CA ARG A 19 2.48 10.53 -11.66
C ARG A 19 3.63 10.61 -12.66
N SER A 20 3.78 9.55 -13.44
CA SER A 20 4.56 9.51 -14.69
C SER A 20 3.78 8.68 -15.69
N GLY A 21 3.38 9.27 -16.82
CA GLY A 21 2.47 8.61 -17.78
C GLY A 21 1.23 8.02 -17.11
N ARG A 22 1.04 6.69 -17.22
CA ARG A 22 -0.09 5.97 -16.59
C ARG A 22 0.21 5.45 -15.18
N ILE A 23 1.45 5.60 -14.71
CA ILE A 23 1.91 5.13 -13.40
C ILE A 23 1.56 6.14 -12.31
N LEU A 24 1.05 5.62 -11.21
CA LEU A 24 0.77 6.39 -10.00
C LEU A 24 1.59 5.81 -8.86
N ARG A 25 2.17 6.67 -8.01
CA ARG A 25 2.70 6.24 -6.71
C ARG A 25 2.20 7.15 -5.60
N TYR A 26 2.18 6.61 -4.38
CA TYR A 26 2.12 7.46 -3.20
C TYR A 26 3.45 8.20 -3.00
N ARG A 27 3.39 9.37 -2.37
CA ARG A 27 4.60 10.03 -1.89
C ARG A 27 5.41 9.08 -0.99
N PRO A 28 6.75 8.99 -1.15
CA PRO A 28 7.56 8.00 -0.43
C PRO A 28 7.56 8.14 1.09
N ASP A 29 7.23 9.30 1.65
CA ASP A 29 7.11 9.57 3.09
C ASP A 29 5.75 9.14 3.67
N VAL A 30 4.76 8.85 2.80
CA VAL A 30 3.41 8.39 3.18
C VAL A 30 3.35 6.87 3.15
N THR A 31 3.71 6.23 2.03
CA THR A 31 3.68 4.76 1.89
C THR A 31 4.43 4.30 0.62
N PRO A 32 5.06 3.10 0.58
CA PRO A 32 5.93 2.70 -0.54
C PRO A 32 5.17 2.19 -1.78
N TRP A 33 3.85 2.23 -1.79
CA TRP A 33 3.04 1.58 -2.82
C TRP A 33 3.06 2.34 -4.15
N LEU A 34 3.29 1.58 -5.22
CA LEU A 34 3.13 1.99 -6.60
C LEU A 34 1.97 1.23 -7.23
N ALA A 35 1.27 1.89 -8.16
CA ALA A 35 0.10 1.37 -8.83
C ALA A 35 0.27 1.38 -10.35
N LEU A 36 0.39 0.17 -10.92
CA LEU A 36 0.40 -0.08 -12.35
C LEU A 36 -1.03 -0.03 -12.93
N PRO A 37 -1.19 0.20 -14.24
CA PRO A 37 -2.41 -0.19 -14.94
C PRO A 37 -2.58 -1.72 -14.89
N ASP A 38 -3.80 -2.22 -15.13
CA ASP A 38 -4.09 -3.66 -15.05
C ASP A 38 -3.31 -4.49 -16.07
N HIS A 39 -2.95 -3.87 -17.20
CA HIS A 39 -2.11 -4.42 -18.25
C HIS A 39 -0.99 -3.42 -18.56
N PRO A 40 0.15 -3.51 -17.84
CA PRO A 40 1.28 -2.63 -18.10
C PRO A 40 1.99 -3.01 -19.40
N ASP A 41 2.46 -2.01 -20.14
CA ASP A 41 3.32 -2.18 -21.32
C ASP A 41 4.76 -1.73 -21.04
N ALA A 42 5.63 -1.79 -22.06
CA ALA A 42 7.03 -1.42 -21.91
C ALA A 42 7.23 0.06 -21.54
N GLN A 43 6.35 0.96 -21.96
CA GLN A 43 6.45 2.38 -21.62
C GLN A 43 6.09 2.60 -20.15
N ASP A 44 5.11 1.87 -19.62
CA ASP A 44 4.76 1.95 -18.20
C ASP A 44 5.97 1.61 -17.31
N TRP A 45 6.79 0.61 -17.67
CA TRP A 45 8.00 0.28 -16.91
C TRP A 45 9.09 1.35 -17.00
N VAL A 46 9.20 2.04 -18.13
CA VAL A 46 10.05 3.24 -18.27
C VAL A 46 9.53 4.37 -17.37
N ASP A 47 8.21 4.53 -17.29
CA ASP A 47 7.59 5.54 -16.43
C ASP A 47 7.76 5.21 -14.94
N VAL A 48 7.70 3.93 -14.54
CA VAL A 48 8.06 3.48 -13.18
C VAL A 48 9.50 3.87 -12.86
N ALA A 49 10.45 3.58 -13.76
CA ALA A 49 11.86 3.92 -13.56
C ALA A 49 12.08 5.44 -13.47
N THR A 50 11.36 6.22 -14.26
CA THR A 50 11.40 7.69 -14.23
C THR A 50 10.89 8.23 -12.89
N LEU A 51 9.81 7.65 -12.36
CA LEU A 51 9.15 8.10 -11.13
C LEU A 51 9.92 7.69 -9.87
N ALA A 52 10.50 6.49 -9.86
CA ALA A 52 11.22 5.95 -8.71
C ALA A 52 12.70 6.37 -8.69
N GLY A 53 13.32 6.49 -9.87
CA GLY A 53 14.75 6.75 -10.03
C GLY A 53 15.59 5.47 -10.10
N PRO A 54 16.79 5.52 -10.72
CA PRO A 54 17.69 4.37 -10.80
C PRO A 54 18.11 3.85 -9.42
N GLY A 55 18.13 2.52 -9.24
CA GLY A 55 18.52 1.88 -7.98
C GLY A 55 17.50 2.02 -6.85
N ALA A 56 16.38 2.70 -7.06
CA ALA A 56 15.31 2.79 -6.08
C ALA A 56 14.54 1.45 -5.98
N SER A 57 14.05 1.14 -4.78
CA SER A 57 13.12 0.05 -4.56
C SER A 57 11.68 0.52 -4.79
N VAL A 58 10.91 -0.22 -5.57
CA VAL A 58 9.47 0.01 -5.76
C VAL A 58 8.69 -1.16 -5.21
N THR A 59 7.55 -0.88 -4.55
CA THR A 59 6.65 -1.92 -4.04
C THR A 59 5.36 -1.96 -4.85
N LEU A 60 5.10 -3.10 -5.46
CA LEU A 60 3.94 -3.39 -6.30
C LEU A 60 2.88 -4.16 -5.52
N THR A 61 1.62 -3.76 -5.69
CA THR A 61 0.44 -4.49 -5.22
C THR A 61 -0.44 -4.83 -6.40
N ALA A 62 -1.18 -5.93 -6.29
CA ALA A 62 -2.19 -6.33 -7.28
C ALA A 62 -1.69 -6.35 -8.74
N PHE A 63 -0.39 -6.59 -8.95
CA PHE A 63 0.20 -6.74 -10.27
C PHE A 63 -0.23 -8.09 -10.88
N ARG A 64 -0.40 -8.11 -12.20
CA ARG A 64 -0.74 -9.34 -12.94
C ARG A 64 0.48 -9.98 -13.59
N GLU A 65 1.44 -9.15 -13.99
CA GLU A 65 2.68 -9.56 -14.64
C GLU A 65 3.86 -9.03 -13.82
N PRO A 66 4.94 -9.82 -13.66
CA PRO A 66 6.12 -9.38 -12.94
C PRO A 66 6.83 -8.23 -13.68
N PRO A 67 7.74 -7.51 -13.00
CA PRO A 67 8.60 -6.54 -13.67
C PRO A 67 9.46 -7.20 -14.76
N PRO A 68 10.00 -6.40 -15.71
CA PRO A 68 10.91 -6.86 -16.73
C PRO A 68 12.09 -7.63 -16.14
N ALA A 69 12.64 -8.59 -16.89
CA ALA A 69 13.62 -9.56 -16.38
C ALA A 69 14.95 -8.92 -15.91
N ASP A 70 15.24 -7.68 -16.30
CA ASP A 70 16.41 -6.93 -15.86
C ASP A 70 16.21 -6.21 -14.52
N TRP A 71 15.01 -6.25 -13.93
CA TRP A 71 14.73 -5.75 -12.60
C TRP A 71 15.03 -6.82 -11.55
N GLU A 72 15.78 -6.45 -10.52
CA GLU A 72 16.05 -7.36 -9.40
C GLU A 72 14.84 -7.42 -8.46
N ILE A 73 14.19 -8.58 -8.36
CA ILE A 73 13.13 -8.81 -7.38
C ILE A 73 13.77 -9.12 -6.03
N VAL A 74 13.61 -8.19 -5.07
CA VAL A 74 14.19 -8.29 -3.72
C VAL A 74 13.19 -8.80 -2.67
N PHE A 75 11.89 -8.77 -3.00
CA PHE A 75 10.84 -9.33 -2.15
C PHE A 75 9.70 -9.84 -3.02
N HIS A 76 9.19 -11.03 -2.69
CA HIS A 76 7.97 -11.56 -3.28
C HIS A 76 7.24 -12.41 -2.23
N ALA A 77 5.97 -12.09 -1.99
CA ALA A 77 5.13 -12.83 -1.06
C ALA A 77 3.70 -12.97 -1.59
N GLU A 78 3.17 -14.19 -1.46
CA GLU A 78 1.75 -14.45 -1.66
C GLU A 78 0.92 -13.73 -0.59
N GLY A 79 -0.24 -13.24 -1.02
CA GLY A 79 -1.17 -12.47 -0.21
C GLY A 79 -2.61 -12.90 -0.42
N VAL A 80 -3.45 -12.58 0.57
CA VAL A 80 -4.90 -12.70 0.47
C VAL A 80 -5.52 -11.33 0.64
N GLN A 81 -6.58 -11.08 -0.11
CA GLN A 81 -7.47 -9.95 0.10
C GLN A 81 -8.77 -10.49 0.70
N MET A 82 -9.19 -9.92 1.83
CA MET A 82 -10.40 -10.29 2.53
C MET A 82 -11.33 -9.09 2.62
N VAL A 83 -12.64 -9.34 2.53
CA VAL A 83 -13.68 -8.30 2.60
C VAL A 83 -14.67 -8.60 3.69
N ASP A 84 -15.18 -7.53 4.30
CA ASP A 84 -16.27 -7.60 5.25
C ASP A 84 -17.51 -8.24 4.60
N ARG A 85 -18.08 -9.23 5.29
CA ARG A 85 -19.39 -9.83 4.96
C ARG A 85 -20.33 -9.84 6.15
N ALA A 86 -19.79 -10.05 7.34
CA ALA A 86 -20.55 -10.20 8.57
C ALA A 86 -19.77 -9.67 9.77
N VAL A 87 -18.88 -8.68 9.58
CA VAL A 87 -18.11 -8.16 10.71
C VAL A 87 -19.04 -7.59 11.77
N ASP A 88 -18.89 -8.02 13.01
CA ASP A 88 -19.62 -7.44 14.14
C ASP A 88 -18.91 -6.16 14.57
N ALA A 89 -19.12 -5.11 13.77
CA ALA A 89 -18.45 -3.83 13.94
C ALA A 89 -19.09 -3.05 15.08
N ALA A 90 -18.27 -2.66 16.05
CA ALA A 90 -18.70 -1.91 17.23
C ALA A 90 -17.58 -0.95 17.64
N PRO A 91 -17.92 0.22 18.22
CA PRO A 91 -16.91 1.09 18.82
C PRO A 91 -16.25 0.41 20.02
N ASP A 92 -15.04 0.85 20.35
CA ASP A 92 -14.35 0.39 21.56
C ASP A 92 -14.16 1.57 22.52
N PRO A 93 -14.65 1.50 23.77
CA PRO A 93 -14.59 2.60 24.72
C PRO A 93 -13.17 2.91 25.23
N GLU A 94 -12.21 2.00 25.10
CA GLU A 94 -10.80 2.25 25.43
C GLU A 94 -10.02 2.81 24.23
N ALA A 95 -10.54 2.69 23.02
CA ALA A 95 -9.84 3.13 21.83
C ALA A 95 -9.85 4.67 21.75
N VAL A 96 -8.67 5.24 21.56
CA VAL A 96 -8.49 6.68 21.35
C VAL A 96 -8.04 6.94 19.92
N LEU A 97 -8.46 8.08 19.37
CA LEU A 97 -8.01 8.54 18.06
C LEU A 97 -6.53 8.91 18.14
N LEU A 98 -5.74 8.39 17.20
CA LEU A 98 -4.33 8.73 17.01
C LEU A 98 -4.21 9.70 15.82
N GLY A 99 -3.32 10.68 15.96
CA GLY A 99 -3.05 11.67 14.92
C GLY A 99 -1.56 12.01 14.78
N PRO A 100 -1.23 13.11 14.08
CA PRO A 100 0.16 13.49 13.82
C PRO A 100 1.03 13.65 15.07
N ALA A 101 0.44 14.03 16.21
CA ALA A 101 1.15 14.16 17.48
C ALA A 101 1.59 12.81 18.07
N ASP A 102 0.88 11.72 17.74
CA ASP A 102 1.17 10.36 18.23
C ASP A 102 2.21 9.62 17.38
N VAL A 103 2.62 10.18 16.23
CA VAL A 103 3.53 9.52 15.27
C VAL A 103 4.81 8.96 15.92
N PRO A 104 5.48 9.66 16.85
CA PRO A 104 6.64 9.08 17.55
C PRO A 104 6.31 7.76 18.28
N GLU A 105 5.20 7.71 19.03
CA GLU A 105 4.75 6.49 19.74
C GLU A 105 4.28 5.39 18.76
N MET A 106 3.63 5.78 17.66
CA MET A 106 3.19 4.84 16.63
C MET A 106 4.38 4.17 15.94
N LEU A 107 5.42 4.95 15.58
CA LEU A 107 6.64 4.43 14.97
C LEU A 107 7.40 3.52 15.93
N ASP A 108 7.48 3.88 17.20
CA ASP A 108 8.09 3.07 18.25
C ASP A 108 7.36 1.71 18.40
N LEU A 109 6.02 1.70 18.43
CA LEU A 109 5.24 0.45 18.42
C LEU A 109 5.45 -0.36 17.14
N VAL A 110 5.49 0.29 15.97
CA VAL A 110 5.75 -0.37 14.67
C VAL A 110 7.11 -1.05 14.66
N GLU A 111 8.15 -0.41 15.20
CA GLU A 111 9.50 -0.97 15.25
C GLU A 111 9.54 -2.29 16.02
N ARG A 112 8.85 -2.33 17.17
CA ARG A 112 8.75 -3.53 18.02
C ARG A 112 7.87 -4.64 17.42
N THR A 113 6.83 -4.28 16.68
CA THR A 113 5.78 -5.24 16.26
C THR A 113 5.79 -5.60 14.78
N ARG A 114 6.44 -4.80 13.94
CA ARG A 114 6.62 -4.99 12.49
C ARG A 114 5.33 -5.36 11.73
N PRO A 115 4.25 -4.56 11.80
CA PRO A 115 2.97 -4.85 11.13
C PRO A 115 2.99 -4.69 9.60
N GLY A 116 4.14 -4.32 9.03
CA GLY A 116 4.29 -3.89 7.64
C GLY A 116 4.73 -2.44 7.55
N PRO A 117 4.80 -1.87 6.34
CA PRO A 117 5.27 -0.50 6.14
C PRO A 117 4.40 0.52 6.88
N PHE A 118 5.05 1.32 7.74
CA PHE A 118 4.48 2.49 8.38
C PHE A 118 5.59 3.55 8.47
N LEU A 119 5.31 4.73 7.94
CA LEU A 119 6.22 5.84 7.72
C LEU A 119 5.68 7.10 8.43
N PRO A 120 6.48 8.17 8.57
CA PRO A 120 6.09 9.34 9.36
C PRO A 120 4.73 9.96 8.97
N ARG A 121 4.31 9.84 7.71
CA ARG A 121 3.04 10.38 7.22
C ARG A 121 2.00 9.32 6.88
N THR A 122 2.24 8.05 7.21
CA THR A 122 1.24 6.98 6.99
C THR A 122 -0.06 7.24 7.76
N VAL A 123 0.03 7.92 8.92
CA VAL A 123 -1.15 8.34 9.69
C VAL A 123 -2.11 9.23 8.91
N GLU A 124 -1.64 9.93 7.86
CA GLU A 124 -2.48 10.80 7.03
C GLU A 124 -3.39 10.02 6.08
N LEU A 125 -3.19 8.70 5.92
CA LEU A 125 -4.00 7.86 5.02
C LEU A 125 -5.42 7.59 5.53
N GLY A 126 -5.73 7.91 6.78
CA GLY A 126 -7.08 7.79 7.33
C GLY A 126 -7.10 7.73 8.84
N THR A 127 -8.14 7.12 9.40
CA THR A 127 -8.36 7.02 10.85
C THR A 127 -7.43 5.98 11.46
N TYR A 128 -6.79 6.33 12.58
CA TYR A 128 -6.02 5.42 13.41
C TYR A 128 -6.56 5.40 14.84
N LEU A 129 -6.72 4.21 15.40
CA LEU A 129 -7.18 3.98 16.76
C LEU A 129 -6.09 3.28 17.56
N GLY A 130 -5.91 3.69 18.81
CA GLY A 130 -4.92 3.15 19.73
C GLY A 130 -5.50 2.78 21.07
N ILE A 131 -4.88 1.81 21.75
CA ILE A 131 -5.16 1.47 23.15
C ILE A 131 -3.89 1.68 23.96
N ARG A 132 -4.03 2.33 25.12
CA ARG A 132 -2.92 2.62 26.03
C ARG A 132 -2.98 1.81 27.32
N ARG A 133 -1.81 1.51 27.90
CA ARG A 133 -1.64 0.95 29.25
C ARG A 133 -0.61 1.80 29.97
N ASP A 134 -0.96 2.31 31.15
CA ASP A 134 -0.10 3.21 31.94
C ASP A 134 0.47 4.39 31.12
N GLY A 135 -0.35 4.93 30.21
CA GLY A 135 0.01 6.03 29.32
C GLY A 135 0.78 5.63 28.05
N VAL A 136 1.24 4.38 27.93
CA VAL A 136 2.01 3.88 26.78
C VAL A 136 1.09 3.28 25.71
N LEU A 137 1.31 3.61 24.44
CA LEU A 137 0.63 2.97 23.31
C LEU A 137 1.06 1.51 23.16
N VAL A 138 0.12 0.59 23.39
CA VAL A 138 0.39 -0.87 23.37
C VAL A 138 -0.30 -1.61 22.23
N ALA A 139 -1.29 -1.01 21.58
CA ALA A 139 -1.93 -1.59 20.41
C ALA A 139 -2.49 -0.49 19.52
N MET A 140 -2.47 -0.70 18.20
CA MET A 140 -3.13 0.19 17.26
C MET A 140 -3.65 -0.57 16.04
N ALA A 141 -4.61 0.04 15.36
CA ALA A 141 -5.06 -0.32 14.02
C ALA A 141 -5.50 0.96 13.31
N GLY A 142 -5.43 0.98 11.98
CA GLY A 142 -5.93 2.13 11.25
C GLY A 142 -6.22 1.83 9.79
N GLU A 143 -6.31 2.89 9.02
CA GLU A 143 -6.75 2.86 7.63
C GLU A 143 -5.57 3.04 6.67
N ARG A 144 -5.67 2.49 5.45
CA ARG A 144 -4.60 2.59 4.44
C ARG A 144 -5.10 2.86 3.02
N LEU A 145 -5.44 1.85 2.24
CA LEU A 145 -5.96 2.08 0.89
C LEU A 145 -7.45 2.47 0.97
N HIS A 146 -7.85 3.44 0.15
CA HIS A 146 -9.21 4.00 0.13
C HIS A 146 -9.80 4.06 -1.30
N PRO A 147 -10.10 2.92 -1.94
CA PRO A 147 -10.90 2.90 -3.17
C PRO A 147 -12.29 3.48 -2.91
N ALA A 148 -12.94 4.09 -3.89
CA ALA A 148 -14.29 4.61 -3.73
C ALA A 148 -15.27 3.53 -3.21
N GLY A 149 -15.92 3.80 -2.06
CA GLY A 149 -16.84 2.88 -1.38
C GLY A 149 -16.18 1.81 -0.50
N TRP A 150 -14.84 1.82 -0.36
CA TRP A 150 -14.08 0.82 0.38
C TRP A 150 -12.96 1.46 1.20
N THR A 151 -12.66 0.91 2.38
CA THR A 151 -11.47 1.30 3.15
C THR A 151 -10.74 0.09 3.67
N GLU A 152 -9.41 0.12 3.54
CA GLU A 152 -8.54 -0.93 4.02
C GLU A 152 -8.23 -0.75 5.49
N ILE A 153 -8.47 -1.79 6.29
CA ILE A 153 -7.91 -1.91 7.64
C ILE A 153 -6.46 -2.41 7.54
N SER A 154 -5.57 -1.71 8.22
CA SER A 154 -4.12 -1.87 8.14
C SER A 154 -3.46 -1.57 9.49
N ALA A 155 -2.15 -1.80 9.56
CA ALA A 155 -1.29 -1.46 10.69
C ALA A 155 -1.79 -2.02 12.04
N VAL A 156 -2.45 -3.18 11.99
CA VAL A 156 -2.92 -3.88 13.19
C VAL A 156 -1.73 -4.47 13.90
N CYS A 157 -1.37 -3.89 15.04
CA CYS A 157 -0.34 -4.45 15.90
C CYS A 157 -0.68 -4.35 17.39
N THR A 158 -0.05 -5.22 18.16
CA THR A 158 -0.17 -5.28 19.60
C THR A 158 1.19 -5.66 20.17
N ASP A 159 1.64 -4.86 21.12
CA ASP A 159 2.87 -5.07 21.88
C ASP A 159 2.86 -6.46 22.53
N GLU A 160 4.02 -7.12 22.55
CA GLU A 160 4.14 -8.49 23.03
C GLU A 160 3.68 -8.65 24.48
N SER A 161 3.91 -7.64 25.32
CA SER A 161 3.55 -7.64 26.75
C SER A 161 2.04 -7.78 27.02
N VAL A 162 1.19 -7.46 26.05
CA VAL A 162 -0.28 -7.44 26.21
C VAL A 162 -1.02 -8.30 25.17
N ARG A 163 -0.31 -9.19 24.47
CA ARG A 163 -0.94 -10.16 23.56
C ARG A 163 -1.88 -11.12 24.31
N GLY A 164 -2.81 -11.72 23.57
CA GLY A 164 -3.81 -12.64 24.13
C GLY A 164 -4.99 -11.97 24.84
N GLN A 165 -4.98 -10.63 24.99
CA GLN A 165 -6.07 -9.87 25.61
C GLN A 165 -7.17 -9.43 24.63
N GLY A 166 -7.11 -9.88 23.37
CA GLY A 166 -8.11 -9.54 22.34
C GLY A 166 -8.05 -8.12 21.77
N LEU A 167 -6.98 -7.34 22.05
CA LEU A 167 -6.87 -5.94 21.64
C LEU A 167 -6.93 -5.74 20.11
N ALA A 168 -6.27 -6.60 19.33
CA ALA A 168 -6.34 -6.55 17.87
C ALA A 168 -7.78 -6.72 17.36
N SER A 169 -8.51 -7.72 17.87
CA SER A 169 -9.91 -7.96 17.50
C SER A 169 -10.80 -6.76 17.80
N ARG A 170 -10.64 -6.18 18.98
CA ARG A 170 -11.35 -4.99 19.45
C ARG A 170 -11.10 -3.78 18.53
N LEU A 171 -9.83 -3.49 18.24
CA LEU A 171 -9.44 -2.41 17.35
C LEU A 171 -9.93 -2.61 15.91
N ILE A 172 -9.87 -3.83 15.36
CA ILE A 172 -10.40 -4.12 14.03
C ILE A 172 -11.90 -3.83 13.97
N ARG A 173 -12.68 -4.25 14.98
CA ARG A 173 -14.12 -3.96 15.05
C ARG A 173 -14.41 -2.46 15.14
N ALA A 174 -13.61 -1.72 15.92
CA ALA A 174 -13.75 -0.27 16.06
C ALA A 174 -13.42 0.48 14.77
N VAL A 175 -12.35 0.10 14.07
CA VAL A 175 -12.03 0.67 12.75
C VAL A 175 -13.12 0.30 11.74
N ALA A 176 -13.57 -0.96 11.69
CA ALA A 176 -14.66 -1.39 10.82
C ALA A 176 -15.97 -0.62 11.09
N HIS A 177 -16.25 -0.28 12.36
CA HIS A 177 -17.39 0.52 12.73
C HIS A 177 -17.29 1.94 12.14
N GLY A 178 -16.16 2.61 12.32
CA GLY A 178 -15.91 3.92 11.72
C GLY A 178 -16.00 3.94 10.19
N ILE A 179 -15.55 2.86 9.53
CA ILE A 179 -15.69 2.68 8.06
C ILE A 179 -17.16 2.56 7.65
N ARG A 180 -17.96 1.78 8.39
CA ARG A 180 -19.38 1.57 8.07
C ARG A 180 -20.24 2.80 8.35
N GLU A 181 -19.96 3.56 9.40
CA GLU A 181 -20.70 4.78 9.75
C GLU A 181 -20.70 5.81 8.61
N ARG A 182 -19.65 5.84 7.81
CA ARG A 182 -19.53 6.71 6.63
C ARG A 182 -19.92 6.03 5.31
N GLY A 183 -20.58 4.87 5.36
CA GLY A 183 -21.14 4.19 4.20
C GLY A 183 -20.14 3.40 3.35
N GLU A 184 -18.98 3.05 3.90
CA GLU A 184 -17.92 2.34 3.19
C GLU A 184 -17.82 0.87 3.65
N THR A 185 -17.25 0.02 2.80
CA THR A 185 -17.05 -1.39 3.12
C THR A 185 -15.60 -1.67 3.57
N PRO A 186 -15.38 -2.24 4.77
CA PRO A 186 -14.06 -2.64 5.21
C PRO A 186 -13.49 -3.78 4.36
N PHE A 187 -12.20 -3.71 4.07
CA PHE A 187 -11.42 -4.82 3.56
C PHE A 187 -10.03 -4.82 4.18
N LEU A 188 -9.26 -5.86 3.95
CA LEU A 188 -7.86 -5.93 4.38
C LEU A 188 -7.05 -6.87 3.48
N HIS A 189 -5.74 -6.75 3.61
CA HIS A 189 -4.82 -7.76 3.09
C HIS A 189 -4.00 -8.39 4.20
N ALA A 190 -3.61 -9.64 3.98
CA ALA A 190 -2.64 -10.35 4.80
C ALA A 190 -1.67 -11.13 3.92
N ALA A 191 -0.44 -11.34 4.39
CA ALA A 191 0.44 -12.33 3.80
C ALA A 191 -0.21 -13.72 3.90
N ALA A 192 -0.19 -14.51 2.84
CA ALA A 192 -0.81 -15.84 2.81
C ALA A 192 -0.20 -16.80 3.84
N SER A 193 1.07 -16.56 4.22
CA SER A 193 1.76 -17.30 5.28
C SER A 193 1.28 -16.95 6.69
N ASN A 194 0.64 -15.79 6.90
CA ASN A 194 0.15 -15.35 8.20
C ASN A 194 -1.23 -15.99 8.52
N THR A 195 -1.24 -17.32 8.62
CA THR A 195 -2.48 -18.08 8.85
C THR A 195 -3.15 -17.74 10.17
N GLY A 196 -2.39 -17.26 11.18
CA GLY A 196 -2.93 -16.80 12.45
C GLY A 196 -3.80 -15.55 12.29
N ALA A 197 -3.30 -14.53 11.59
CA ALA A 197 -4.09 -13.33 11.29
C ALA A 197 -5.28 -13.64 10.39
N ILE A 198 -5.11 -14.51 9.38
CA ILE A 198 -6.22 -14.92 8.50
C ILE A 198 -7.36 -15.56 9.31
N ARG A 199 -7.06 -16.53 10.19
CA ARG A 199 -8.09 -17.16 11.05
C ARG A 199 -8.77 -16.14 11.96
N LEU A 200 -8.01 -15.18 12.50
CA LEU A 200 -8.57 -14.08 13.27
C LEU A 200 -9.56 -13.28 12.42
N TYR A 201 -9.17 -12.82 11.23
CA TYR A 201 -10.04 -12.05 10.35
C TYR A 201 -11.29 -12.84 9.93
N GLU A 202 -11.17 -14.12 9.63
CA GLU A 202 -12.31 -15.01 9.35
C GLU A 202 -13.26 -15.08 10.55
N SER A 203 -12.74 -15.28 11.77
CA SER A 203 -13.56 -15.29 12.99
C SER A 203 -14.26 -13.96 13.28
N LEU A 204 -13.71 -12.86 12.75
CA LEU A 204 -14.29 -11.54 12.88
C LEU A 204 -15.36 -11.25 11.83
N GLY A 205 -15.57 -12.11 10.83
CA GLY A 205 -16.59 -11.95 9.79
C GLY A 205 -16.06 -11.45 8.45
N PHE A 206 -14.73 -11.40 8.25
CA PHE A 206 -14.13 -11.21 6.94
C PHE A 206 -14.15 -12.51 6.14
N THR A 207 -14.28 -12.42 4.82
CA THR A 207 -14.20 -13.57 3.92
C THR A 207 -13.14 -13.36 2.85
N LEU A 208 -12.50 -14.44 2.43
CA LEU A 208 -11.57 -14.41 1.31
C LEU A 208 -12.28 -13.91 0.05
N ARG A 209 -11.79 -12.80 -0.52
CA ARG A 209 -12.23 -12.31 -1.83
C ARG A 209 -11.37 -12.87 -2.94
N ARG A 210 -10.05 -12.78 -2.79
CA ARG A 210 -9.07 -13.24 -3.80
C ARG A 210 -7.69 -13.46 -3.21
N ARG A 211 -6.87 -14.21 -3.95
CA ARG A 211 -5.41 -14.25 -3.78
C ARG A 211 -4.76 -13.13 -4.61
N THR A 212 -3.62 -12.66 -4.14
CA THR A 212 -2.80 -11.60 -4.73
C THR A 212 -1.33 -11.86 -4.38
N ALA A 213 -0.42 -11.05 -4.89
CA ALA A 213 0.97 -11.02 -4.44
C ALA A 213 1.40 -9.60 -4.09
N PHE A 214 2.45 -9.52 -3.28
CA PHE A 214 3.22 -8.32 -2.96
C PHE A 214 4.63 -8.53 -3.46
N LEU A 215 5.16 -7.54 -4.17
CA LEU A 215 6.49 -7.64 -4.75
C LEU A 215 7.23 -6.32 -4.55
N SER A 216 8.51 -6.41 -4.19
CA SER A 216 9.42 -5.27 -4.29
C SER A 216 10.55 -5.58 -5.26
N ALA A 217 10.87 -4.63 -6.13
CA ALA A 217 11.94 -4.74 -7.10
C ALA A 217 12.79 -3.49 -7.15
N ILE A 218 14.06 -3.65 -7.52
CA ILE A 218 15.01 -2.56 -7.72
C ILE A 218 14.97 -2.11 -9.17
N VAL A 219 14.83 -0.81 -9.38
CA VAL A 219 14.92 -0.18 -10.70
C VAL A 219 16.36 -0.34 -11.24
N PRO A 220 16.56 -0.83 -12.48
CA PRO A 220 17.88 -0.94 -13.08
C PRO A 220 18.65 0.39 -13.08
N ALA A 221 19.94 0.36 -12.77
CA ALA A 221 20.78 1.55 -12.67
C ALA A 221 20.89 2.34 -13.99
N ASP A 222 20.70 1.68 -15.13
CA ASP A 222 20.80 2.25 -16.48
C ASP A 222 19.44 2.57 -17.13
N ALA A 223 18.33 2.43 -16.38
CA ALA A 223 16.97 2.58 -16.91
C ALA A 223 16.70 3.95 -17.55
N VAL A 224 17.32 5.03 -17.04
CA VAL A 224 17.13 6.41 -17.54
C VAL A 224 17.93 6.69 -18.83
N THR A 225 19.08 6.03 -19.00
CA THR A 225 19.94 6.21 -20.18
C THR A 225 19.29 5.62 -21.43
N ARG A 226 18.51 4.53 -21.27
CA ARG A 226 17.82 3.86 -22.38
C ARG A 226 16.62 4.65 -22.92
N THR A 227 15.97 5.48 -22.09
CA THR A 227 14.85 6.35 -22.51
C THR A 227 15.26 7.38 -23.56
N ARG A 228 16.52 7.86 -23.51
CA ARG A 228 17.06 8.81 -24.50
C ARG A 228 17.45 8.18 -25.84
N ALA A 229 17.75 6.89 -25.86
CA ALA A 229 18.25 6.20 -27.07
C ALA A 229 17.13 5.74 -28.03
N ARG A 230 15.85 5.85 -27.65
CA ARG A 230 14.70 5.35 -28.45
C ARG A 230 13.87 6.44 -29.14
N THR A 231 14.24 7.72 -29.08
CA THR A 231 13.64 8.74 -29.95
C THR A 231 14.15 8.50 -31.38
N PRO A 232 13.29 8.14 -32.36
CA PRO A 232 13.75 8.12 -33.75
C PRO A 232 13.99 9.56 -34.17
N ASP A 233 15.21 9.83 -34.64
CA ASP A 233 15.58 11.07 -35.30
C ASP A 233 14.58 11.29 -36.45
N GLN A 234 13.68 12.27 -36.27
CA GLN A 234 12.80 12.69 -37.35
C GLN A 234 13.66 13.36 -38.39
N GLY A 235 13.78 12.69 -39.54
CA GLY A 235 14.62 13.11 -40.65
C GLY A 235 14.42 14.58 -41.00
N ALA A 236 15.51 15.34 -40.90
CA ALA A 236 15.73 16.50 -41.74
C ALA A 236 16.43 16.02 -43.02
N GLY A 237 15.64 15.77 -44.05
CA GLY A 237 16.19 15.82 -45.40
C GLY A 237 16.65 17.25 -45.70
N SER A 238 17.84 17.40 -46.27
CA SER A 238 17.99 18.31 -47.41
C SER A 238 19.13 17.86 -48.30
N LEU A 239 18.78 17.89 -49.58
CA LEU A 239 19.55 17.69 -50.78
C LEU A 239 20.72 18.70 -50.94
N GLU A 240 21.60 18.33 -51.88
CA GLU A 240 22.47 19.19 -52.71
C GLU A 240 23.83 19.64 -52.11
N GLN A 241 24.99 19.60 -52.79
CA GLN A 241 25.37 19.22 -54.18
C GLN A 241 26.92 19.30 -54.34
N VAL A 242 27.42 18.79 -55.48
CA VAL A 242 28.72 19.07 -56.16
C VAL A 242 29.97 18.35 -55.59
N GLY A 243 30.81 17.61 -56.34
CA GLY A 243 30.94 17.41 -57.78
C GLY A 243 32.42 17.47 -58.19
N ARG A 244 32.89 16.40 -58.85
CA ARG A 244 34.18 16.16 -59.54
C ARG A 244 35.35 15.67 -58.71
#